data_AF-X1HNE7-F1
#
_entry.id   AF-X1HNE7-F1
#
_cell.length_a   1.000
_cell.length_b   1.000
_cell.length_c   1.000
_cell.angle_alpha   90.00
_cell.angle_beta   90.00
_cell.angle_gamma   90.00
#
_symmetry.space_group_name_H-M   'P 1'
#
loop_
_entity.id
_entity.type
_entity.pdbx_description
1 polymer ?
#
loop_
_entity_poly.entity_id
_entity_poly.type
_entity_poly.pdbx_seq_one_letter_code
_entity_poly.pdbx_strand_id
1 'polypeptide(L)'
;MREIEASAITQAVAQLCQQANFELGDDVLAALKQAEQTEESPLGREVLSQLLENARIAKQERVPLCQDCGTTVVFLDIGQETHIVGGDLYPAVAEGVRQGYTQNYLRPSIVSQPLSTRINTKDNTPPVIHTEIVPGDQIKIIVMPKGGGAENMSRLAMLKPGDSRQGVINFAVRTIDEAWGIYVHATAGSGTG
;
A
#
# COMPACT_ATOMS: atom_id res chain seq x y z
N MET A 1 29.37 3.87 -12.32
CA MET A 1 28.08 3.45 -12.90
C MET A 1 27.89 1.94 -12.80
N ARG A 2 26.95 1.50 -11.96
CA ARG A 2 26.54 0.10 -11.77
C ARG A 2 25.42 -0.23 -12.74
N GLU A 3 25.56 -1.34 -13.46
CA GLU A 3 24.50 -1.84 -14.33
C GLU A 3 23.47 -2.65 -13.54
N ILE A 4 22.19 -2.40 -13.80
CA ILE A 4 21.07 -3.12 -13.21
C ILE A 4 20.14 -3.57 -14.33
N GLU A 5 19.92 -4.87 -14.40
CA GLU A 5 19.01 -5.47 -15.38
C GLU A 5 17.56 -5.08 -15.09
N ALA A 6 16.85 -4.63 -16.12
CA ALA A 6 15.41 -4.35 -16.05
C ALA A 6 14.62 -5.59 -15.55
N SER A 7 15.05 -6.79 -15.93
CA SER A 7 14.44 -8.04 -15.48
C SER A 7 14.56 -8.26 -13.96
N ALA A 8 15.63 -7.78 -13.32
CA ALA A 8 15.79 -7.85 -11.87
C ALA A 8 14.79 -6.92 -11.15
N ILE A 9 14.52 -5.75 -11.74
CA ILE A 9 13.49 -4.82 -11.25
C ILE A 9 12.10 -5.46 -11.36
N THR A 10 11.78 -6.06 -12.50
CA THR A 10 10.53 -6.82 -12.71
C THR A 10 10.34 -7.87 -11.63
N GLN A 11 11.35 -8.72 -11.40
CA GLN A 11 11.27 -9.79 -10.40
C GLN A 11 11.11 -9.24 -8.98
N ALA A 12 11.88 -8.21 -8.61
CA ALA A 12 11.79 -7.58 -7.31
C ALA A 12 10.38 -7.00 -7.07
N VAL A 13 9.82 -6.26 -8.03
CA VAL A 13 8.47 -5.69 -7.91
C VAL A 13 7.41 -6.78 -7.82
N ALA A 14 7.50 -7.86 -8.62
CA ALA A 14 6.57 -8.98 -8.56
C ALA A 14 6.56 -9.66 -7.17
N GLN A 15 7.75 -9.89 -6.61
CA GLN A 15 7.91 -10.46 -5.27
C GLN A 15 7.34 -9.53 -4.19
N LEU A 16 7.63 -8.23 -4.27
CA LEU A 16 7.14 -7.24 -3.31
C LEU A 16 5.62 -7.10 -3.37
N CYS A 17 4.99 -7.14 -4.55
CA CYS A 17 3.54 -7.12 -4.69
C CYS A 17 2.89 -8.31 -3.97
N GLN A 18 3.47 -9.50 -4.08
CA GLN A 18 2.99 -10.69 -3.41
C GLN A 18 3.22 -10.61 -1.90
N GLN A 19 4.44 -10.30 -1.47
CA GLN A 19 4.79 -10.21 -0.06
C GLN A 19 3.91 -9.21 0.68
N ALA A 20 3.72 -8.01 0.13
CA ALA A 20 2.91 -6.96 0.76
C ALA A 20 1.41 -7.30 0.84
N ASN A 21 0.91 -8.23 0.04
CA ASN A 21 -0.48 -8.69 0.10
C ASN A 21 -0.69 -9.93 0.98
N PHE A 22 0.37 -10.67 1.31
CA PHE A 22 0.29 -11.91 2.10
C PHE A 22 0.81 -11.74 3.53
N GLU A 23 1.67 -10.74 3.76
CA GLU A 23 2.39 -10.59 5.02
C GLU A 23 2.20 -9.17 5.58
N LEU A 24 1.80 -9.09 6.84
CA LEU A 24 1.87 -7.84 7.61
C LEU A 24 3.30 -7.63 8.11
N GLY A 25 3.71 -6.36 8.21
CA GLY A 25 4.97 -5.98 8.84
C GLY A 25 5.02 -6.40 10.31
N ASP A 26 6.21 -6.72 10.80
CA ASP A 26 6.41 -7.14 12.19
C ASP A 26 5.99 -6.07 13.20
N ASP A 27 6.14 -4.79 12.82
CA ASP A 27 5.68 -3.63 13.58
C ASP A 27 4.15 -3.61 13.72
N VAL A 28 3.43 -3.84 12.62
CA VAL A 28 1.95 -3.93 12.62
C VAL A 28 1.48 -5.13 13.42
N LEU A 29 2.11 -6.30 13.25
CA LEU A 29 1.78 -7.49 14.03
C LEU A 29 2.02 -7.29 15.53
N ALA A 30 3.11 -6.63 15.91
CA ALA A 30 3.39 -6.30 17.31
C ALA A 30 2.35 -5.34 17.87
N ALA A 31 1.98 -4.30 17.11
CA ALA A 31 0.96 -3.34 17.50
C ALA A 31 -0.41 -3.99 17.68
N LEU A 32 -0.83 -4.88 16.76
CA LEU A 32 -2.10 -5.60 16.86
C LEU A 32 -2.13 -6.53 18.09
N LYS A 33 -1.03 -7.24 18.37
CA LYS A 33 -0.92 -8.10 19.58
C LYS A 33 -0.99 -7.28 20.86
N GLN A 34 -0.31 -6.14 20.89
CA GLN A 34 -0.36 -5.24 22.04
C GLN A 34 -1.78 -4.69 22.23
N ALA A 35 -2.43 -4.26 21.14
CA ALA A 35 -3.80 -3.79 21.17
C ALA A 35 -4.76 -4.86 21.71
N GLU A 36 -4.64 -6.13 21.27
CA GLU A 36 -5.49 -7.23 21.74
C GLU A 36 -5.38 -7.43 23.26
N GLN A 37 -4.15 -7.30 23.80
CA GLN A 37 -3.88 -7.45 25.24
C GLN A 37 -4.45 -6.31 26.08
N THR A 38 -4.45 -5.08 25.54
CA THR A 38 -4.88 -3.88 26.27
C THR A 38 -6.32 -3.47 25.99
N GLU A 39 -6.97 -4.04 24.98
CA GLU A 39 -8.34 -3.69 24.58
C GLU A 39 -9.33 -4.03 25.69
N GLU A 40 -10.13 -3.04 26.09
CA GLU A 40 -11.13 -3.15 27.15
C GLU A 40 -12.42 -3.80 26.64
N SER A 41 -12.79 -3.55 25.38
CA SER A 41 -13.98 -4.09 24.74
C SER A 41 -13.83 -5.58 24.42
N PRO A 42 -14.69 -6.46 24.95
CA PRO A 42 -14.66 -7.88 24.59
C PRO A 42 -14.80 -8.11 23.09
N LEU A 43 -15.68 -7.35 22.44
CA LEU A 43 -15.87 -7.41 20.99
C LEU A 43 -14.64 -6.89 20.24
N GLY A 44 -14.01 -5.81 20.71
CA GLY A 44 -12.78 -5.27 20.11
C GLY A 44 -11.64 -6.29 20.15
N ARG A 45 -11.48 -6.98 21.29
CA ARG A 45 -10.49 -8.05 21.44
C ARG A 45 -10.74 -9.21 20.49
N GLU A 46 -12.00 -9.62 20.32
CA GLU A 46 -12.36 -10.68 19.37
C GLU A 46 -12.00 -10.30 17.92
N VAL A 47 -12.29 -9.05 17.52
CA VAL A 47 -11.92 -8.54 16.18
C VAL A 47 -10.41 -8.53 15.98
N LEU A 48 -9.63 -8.10 16.98
CA LEU A 48 -8.16 -8.12 16.91
C LEU A 48 -7.61 -9.55 16.81
N SER A 49 -8.23 -10.50 17.50
CA SER A 49 -7.88 -11.92 17.40
C SER A 49 -8.11 -12.46 15.99
N GLN A 50 -9.26 -12.11 15.38
CA GLN A 50 -9.59 -12.48 14.00
C GLN A 50 -8.61 -11.86 12.99
N LEU A 51 -8.17 -10.62 13.20
CA LEU A 51 -7.15 -9.98 12.37
C LEU A 51 -5.81 -10.70 12.42
N LEU A 52 -5.35 -11.06 13.63
CA LEU A 52 -4.10 -11.79 13.82
C LEU A 52 -4.17 -13.19 13.20
N GLU A 53 -5.31 -13.87 13.34
CA GLU A 53 -5.53 -15.18 12.71
C GLU A 53 -5.59 -15.08 11.19
N ASN A 54 -6.28 -14.08 10.64
CA ASN A 54 -6.29 -13.80 9.20
C ASN A 54 -4.86 -13.54 8.68
N ALA A 55 -4.05 -12.77 9.42
CA ALA A 55 -2.66 -12.52 9.05
C ALA A 55 -1.80 -13.80 9.08
N ARG A 56 -2.03 -14.69 10.05
CA ARG A 56 -1.38 -16.00 10.13
C ARG A 56 -1.74 -16.88 8.93
N ILE A 57 -3.04 -16.97 8.61
CA ILE A 57 -3.56 -17.77 7.49
C ILE A 57 -3.02 -17.21 6.16
N ALA A 58 -3.12 -15.91 5.93
CA ALA A 58 -2.63 -15.25 4.71
C ALA A 58 -1.17 -15.57 4.41
N LYS A 59 -0.32 -15.48 5.44
CA LYS A 59 1.11 -15.79 5.33
C LYS A 59 1.38 -17.26 5.05
N GLN A 60 0.68 -18.18 5.74
CA GLN A 60 0.93 -19.63 5.63
C GLN A 60 0.36 -20.23 4.34
N GLU A 61 -0.85 -19.83 3.97
CA GLU A 61 -1.59 -20.40 2.84
C GLU A 61 -1.38 -19.60 1.54
N ARG A 62 -0.63 -18.48 1.60
CA ARG A 62 -0.37 -17.58 0.46
C ARG A 62 -1.67 -17.09 -0.18
N VAL A 63 -2.62 -16.72 0.67
CA VAL A 63 -3.90 -16.09 0.31
C VAL A 63 -3.89 -14.62 0.73
N PRO A 64 -4.55 -13.72 -0.01
CA PRO A 64 -4.46 -12.29 0.26
C PRO A 64 -5.07 -11.94 1.63
N LEU A 65 -4.39 -11.04 2.36
CA LEU A 65 -4.83 -10.50 3.65
C LEU A 65 -6.21 -9.82 3.57
N CYS A 66 -6.51 -9.23 2.43
CA CYS A 66 -7.76 -8.54 2.16
C CYS A 66 -8.26 -8.91 0.77
N GLN A 67 -9.59 -8.97 0.62
CA GLN A 67 -10.24 -9.15 -0.67
C GLN A 67 -9.92 -7.99 -1.64
N ASP A 68 -9.58 -6.81 -1.13
CA ASP A 68 -9.02 -5.71 -1.90
C ASP A 68 -7.48 -5.72 -1.85
N CYS A 69 -6.86 -6.27 -2.91
CA CYS A 69 -5.40 -6.26 -3.07
C CYS A 69 -4.85 -4.91 -3.55
N GLY A 70 -5.69 -3.87 -3.60
CA GLY A 70 -5.30 -2.48 -3.75
C GLY A 70 -4.80 -2.06 -5.13
N THR A 71 -4.62 -0.75 -5.28
CA THR A 71 -3.87 -0.13 -6.37
C THR A 71 -2.39 -0.16 -6.03
N THR A 72 -1.54 -0.63 -6.95
CA THR A 72 -0.11 -0.69 -6.69
C THR A 72 0.53 0.69 -6.81
N VAL A 73 1.03 1.22 -5.69
CA VAL A 73 1.87 2.41 -5.65
C VAL A 73 3.32 1.97 -5.46
N VAL A 74 4.24 2.48 -6.28
CA VAL A 74 5.66 2.14 -6.23
C VAL A 74 6.46 3.41 -6.01
N PHE A 75 7.29 3.42 -4.97
CA PHE A 75 8.27 4.47 -4.71
C PHE A 75 9.66 3.95 -5.09
N LEU A 76 10.39 4.74 -5.87
CA LEU A 76 11.70 4.39 -6.41
C LEU A 76 12.70 5.47 -6.02
N ASP A 77 13.71 5.09 -5.24
CA ASP A 77 14.91 5.92 -5.08
C ASP A 77 15.98 5.33 -6.03
N ILE A 78 16.33 6.07 -7.08
CA ILE A 78 17.28 5.65 -8.10
C ILE A 78 18.62 6.34 -7.88
N GLY A 79 19.64 5.56 -7.56
CA GLY A 79 21.01 6.04 -7.42
C GLY A 79 21.53 6.69 -8.70
N GLN A 80 22.13 7.88 -8.60
CA GLN A 80 22.73 8.62 -9.72
C GLN A 80 23.77 7.80 -10.50
N GLU A 81 24.44 6.87 -9.81
CA GLU A 81 25.46 6.00 -10.40
C GLU A 81 24.89 4.66 -10.88
N THR A 82 23.58 4.59 -11.18
CA THR A 82 22.94 3.41 -11.76
C THR A 82 22.69 3.56 -13.25
N HIS A 83 22.79 2.47 -13.99
CA HIS A 83 22.42 2.37 -15.40
C HIS A 83 21.53 1.16 -15.59
N ILE A 84 20.30 1.39 -16.02
CA ILE A 84 19.34 0.32 -16.26
C ILE A 84 19.57 -0.21 -17.68
N VAL A 85 19.81 -1.52 -17.77
CA VAL A 85 20.10 -2.22 -19.03
C VAL A 85 19.06 -3.30 -19.29
N GLY A 86 18.99 -3.78 -20.53
CA GLY A 86 18.04 -4.84 -20.91
C GLY A 86 16.57 -4.42 -20.95
N GLY A 87 16.27 -3.11 -20.85
CA GLY A 87 14.92 -2.55 -20.94
C GLY A 87 14.79 -1.21 -20.25
N ASP A 88 13.56 -0.71 -20.16
CA ASP A 88 13.22 0.56 -19.53
C ASP A 88 12.67 0.38 -18.11
N LEU A 89 12.97 1.30 -17.20
CA LEU A 89 12.55 1.27 -15.79
C LEU A 89 11.03 1.11 -15.61
N TYR A 90 10.24 2.00 -16.20
CA TYR A 90 8.80 2.03 -15.97
C TYR A 90 8.07 0.80 -16.54
N PRO A 91 8.37 0.34 -17.78
CA PRO A 91 7.90 -0.95 -18.27
C PRO A 91 8.32 -2.13 -17.38
N ALA A 92 9.54 -2.15 -16.86
CA ALA A 92 10.00 -3.21 -15.97
C ALA A 92 9.18 -3.27 -14.67
N VAL A 93 8.89 -2.10 -14.08
CA VAL A 93 8.03 -1.98 -12.89
C VAL A 93 6.60 -2.41 -13.21
N ALA A 94 6.00 -1.91 -14.30
CA ALA A 94 4.64 -2.28 -14.70
C ALA A 94 4.51 -3.79 -14.96
N GLU A 95 5.51 -4.39 -15.61
CA GLU A 95 5.60 -5.82 -15.85
C GLU A 95 5.74 -6.61 -14.54
N GLY A 96 6.50 -6.10 -13.58
CA GLY A 96 6.61 -6.70 -12.24
C GLY A 96 5.26 -6.69 -11.51
N VAL A 97 4.50 -5.60 -11.60
CA VAL A 97 3.14 -5.54 -11.05
C VAL A 97 2.22 -6.54 -11.75
N ARG A 98 2.24 -6.58 -13.09
CA ARG A 98 1.47 -7.52 -13.90
C ARG A 98 1.73 -8.97 -13.46
N GLN A 99 2.99 -9.35 -13.33
CA GLN A 99 3.39 -10.69 -12.88
C GLN A 99 2.99 -10.96 -11.43
N GLY A 100 3.24 -10.00 -10.53
CA GLY A 100 2.89 -10.10 -9.11
C GLY A 100 1.42 -10.43 -8.89
N TYR A 101 0.53 -9.79 -9.66
CA TYR A 101 -0.92 -9.95 -9.55
C TYR A 101 -1.52 -11.11 -10.37
N THR A 102 -0.85 -11.59 -11.42
CA THR A 102 -1.38 -12.67 -12.28
C THR A 102 -0.85 -14.06 -11.95
N GLN A 103 0.30 -14.17 -11.28
CA GLN A 103 0.92 -15.46 -10.94
C GLN A 103 0.33 -16.12 -9.68
N ASN A 104 -0.44 -15.38 -8.87
CA ASN A 104 -1.02 -15.85 -7.62
C ASN A 104 -2.47 -15.37 -7.45
N TYR A 105 -3.11 -15.71 -6.34
CA TYR A 105 -4.52 -15.41 -6.03
C TYR A 105 -4.80 -13.95 -5.65
N LEU A 106 -4.06 -12.99 -6.20
CA LEU A 106 -4.32 -11.56 -5.96
C LEU A 106 -5.46 -11.06 -6.86
N ARG A 107 -6.27 -10.14 -6.34
CA ARG A 107 -7.37 -9.55 -7.10
C ARG A 107 -6.91 -8.31 -7.88
N PRO A 108 -6.96 -8.31 -9.23
CA PRO A 108 -6.75 -7.10 -10.00
C PRO A 108 -7.93 -6.14 -9.84
N SER A 109 -7.65 -4.96 -9.29
CA SER A 109 -8.64 -3.97 -8.88
C SER A 109 -8.73 -2.78 -9.85
N ILE A 110 -7.74 -2.57 -10.73
CA ILE A 110 -7.72 -1.45 -11.68
C ILE A 110 -8.77 -1.60 -12.80
N VAL A 111 -9.41 -0.48 -13.13
CA VAL A 111 -10.36 -0.35 -14.23
C VAL A 111 -9.90 0.75 -15.20
N SER A 112 -9.89 0.47 -16.50
CA SER A 112 -9.48 1.43 -17.53
C SER A 112 -10.63 2.34 -17.97
N GLN A 113 -11.87 1.91 -17.75
CA GLN A 113 -13.08 2.64 -18.13
C GLN A 113 -14.07 2.71 -16.96
N PRO A 114 -13.91 3.66 -16.03
CA PRO A 114 -14.75 3.72 -14.83
C PRO A 114 -16.13 4.36 -15.06
N LEU A 115 -16.26 5.25 -16.05
CA LEU A 115 -17.47 6.05 -16.28
C LEU A 115 -18.34 5.54 -17.45
N SER A 116 -17.92 4.48 -18.13
CA SER A 116 -18.63 3.81 -19.22
C SER A 116 -18.82 2.33 -18.88
N THR A 117 -18.83 1.43 -19.86
CA THR A 117 -18.77 -0.01 -19.59
C THR A 117 -17.53 -0.29 -18.74
N ARG A 118 -17.73 -0.75 -17.50
CA ARG A 118 -16.64 -1.02 -16.57
C ARG A 118 -15.73 -2.12 -17.11
N ILE A 119 -14.54 -1.74 -17.59
CA ILE A 119 -13.52 -2.67 -18.07
C ILE A 119 -12.39 -2.75 -17.05
N ASN A 120 -12.20 -3.93 -16.46
CA ASN A 120 -11.07 -4.24 -15.58
C ASN A 120 -9.84 -4.62 -16.41
N THR A 121 -8.66 -4.18 -15.98
CA THR A 121 -7.40 -4.44 -16.72
C THR A 121 -6.90 -5.88 -16.59
N LYS A 122 -7.47 -6.66 -15.65
CA LYS A 122 -7.19 -8.08 -15.39
C LYS A 122 -5.81 -8.38 -14.81
N ASP A 123 -4.97 -7.38 -14.65
CA ASP A 123 -3.59 -7.55 -14.19
C ASP A 123 -3.11 -6.47 -13.20
N ASN A 124 -4.03 -5.62 -12.74
CA ASN A 124 -3.79 -4.53 -11.80
C ASN A 124 -2.87 -3.41 -12.32
N THR A 125 -2.60 -3.36 -13.62
CA THR A 125 -1.84 -2.27 -14.26
C THR A 125 -2.78 -1.14 -14.73
N PRO A 126 -2.28 0.09 -14.92
CA PRO A 126 -0.93 0.57 -14.60
C PRO A 126 -0.74 0.87 -13.09
N PRO A 127 0.48 0.70 -12.55
CA PRO A 127 0.79 1.20 -11.21
C PRO A 127 0.96 2.72 -11.18
N VAL A 128 0.82 3.30 -9.99
CA VAL A 128 1.25 4.68 -9.71
C VAL A 128 2.72 4.63 -9.31
N ILE A 129 3.58 5.42 -9.96
CA ILE A 129 5.03 5.38 -9.72
C ILE A 129 5.54 6.76 -9.31
N HIS A 130 6.21 6.82 -8.18
CA HIS A 130 6.94 7.99 -7.68
C HIS A 130 8.43 7.67 -7.76
N THR A 131 9.20 8.54 -8.42
CA THR A 131 10.62 8.34 -8.63
C THR A 131 11.40 9.55 -8.13
N GLU A 132 12.44 9.30 -7.34
CA GLU A 132 13.42 10.29 -6.91
C GLU A 132 14.84 9.83 -7.33
N ILE A 133 15.67 10.78 -7.77
CA ILE A 133 17.08 10.52 -8.05
C ILE A 133 17.89 10.86 -6.81
N VAL A 134 18.65 9.89 -6.29
CA VAL A 134 19.40 10.01 -5.03
C VAL A 134 20.89 9.71 -5.24
N PRO A 135 21.80 10.17 -4.37
CA PRO A 135 23.21 9.78 -4.43
C PRO A 135 23.41 8.26 -4.29
N GLY A 136 24.44 7.72 -4.92
CA GLY A 136 24.83 6.30 -4.81
C GLY A 136 24.51 5.47 -6.05
N ASP A 137 24.70 4.16 -5.94
CA ASP A 137 24.66 3.19 -7.05
C ASP A 137 23.61 2.09 -6.83
N GLN A 138 22.58 2.36 -6.02
CA GLN A 138 21.54 1.40 -5.68
C GLN A 138 20.17 1.88 -6.14
N ILE A 139 19.27 0.93 -6.39
CA ILE A 139 17.84 1.20 -6.56
C ILE A 139 17.14 0.67 -5.32
N LYS A 140 16.39 1.55 -4.64
CA LYS A 140 15.49 1.17 -3.56
C LYS A 140 14.06 1.20 -4.09
N ILE A 141 13.32 0.12 -3.85
CA ILE A 141 11.95 -0.06 -4.30
C ILE A 141 11.07 -0.28 -3.08
N ILE A 142 10.04 0.53 -2.93
CA ILE A 142 8.96 0.32 -1.96
C ILE A 142 7.67 0.11 -2.75
N VAL A 143 7.00 -1.01 -2.51
CA VAL A 143 5.68 -1.30 -3.08
C VAL A 143 4.64 -1.18 -1.98
N MET A 144 3.59 -0.41 -2.25
CA MET A 144 2.44 -0.22 -1.38
C MET A 144 1.16 -0.59 -2.13
N PRO A 145 0.59 -1.77 -1.87
CA PRO A 145 -0.76 -2.13 -2.33
C PRO A 145 -1.80 -1.31 -1.56
N LYS A 146 -2.25 -0.21 -2.15
CA LYS A 146 -3.15 0.72 -1.47
C LYS A 146 -4.61 0.34 -1.70
N GLY A 147 -5.26 -0.20 -0.66
CA GLY A 147 -6.68 -0.53 -0.69
C GLY A 147 -7.53 0.70 -1.04
N GLY A 148 -8.45 0.55 -1.99
CA GLY A 148 -9.30 1.63 -2.49
C GLY A 148 -10.23 2.18 -1.41
N GLY A 149 -10.66 1.31 -0.49
CA GLY A 149 -11.30 1.76 0.75
C GLY A 149 -10.42 2.78 1.46
N ALA A 150 -9.23 2.39 1.91
CA ALA A 150 -8.39 3.27 2.72
C ALA A 150 -8.00 4.55 1.95
N GLU A 151 -7.92 4.49 0.62
CA GLU A 151 -7.67 5.66 -0.22
C GLU A 151 -8.80 6.69 -0.20
N ASN A 152 -10.05 6.22 -0.23
CA ASN A 152 -11.22 7.09 -0.22
C ASN A 152 -11.41 7.86 1.10
N MET A 153 -10.65 7.54 2.14
CA MET A 153 -10.68 8.25 3.43
C MET A 153 -9.53 9.23 3.63
N SER A 154 -8.66 9.40 2.64
CA SER A 154 -7.75 10.54 2.61
C SER A 154 -8.56 11.84 2.58
N ARG A 155 -8.19 12.81 3.44
CA ARG A 155 -8.80 14.14 3.49
C ARG A 155 -7.72 15.20 3.43
N LEU A 156 -7.99 16.24 2.63
CA LEU A 156 -7.18 17.44 2.55
C LEU A 156 -8.06 18.63 2.92
N ALA A 157 -7.54 19.50 3.78
CA ALA A 157 -8.17 20.78 4.10
C ALA A 157 -7.14 21.90 4.11
N MET A 158 -7.55 23.06 3.63
CA MET A 158 -6.76 24.29 3.73
C MET A 158 -7.19 25.04 4.98
N LEU A 159 -6.40 24.92 6.05
CA LEU A 159 -6.62 25.69 7.28
C LEU A 159 -6.19 27.14 7.06
N LYS A 160 -6.92 28.06 7.69
CA LYS A 160 -6.57 29.48 7.69
C LYS A 160 -5.37 29.69 8.61
N PRO A 161 -4.51 30.70 8.36
CA PRO A 161 -3.42 31.04 9.28
C PRO A 161 -3.88 31.36 10.72
N GLY A 162 -5.14 31.77 10.89
CA GLY A 162 -5.75 32.01 12.21
C GLY A 162 -6.35 30.77 12.87
N ASP A 163 -6.39 29.62 12.20
CA ASP A 163 -6.87 28.38 12.79
C ASP A 163 -5.83 27.89 13.79
N SER A 164 -6.23 27.82 15.05
CA SER A 164 -5.36 27.37 16.13
C SER A 164 -5.12 25.86 16.09
N ARG A 165 -4.31 25.34 17.01
CA ARG A 165 -4.19 23.90 17.28
C ARG A 165 -5.56 23.20 17.38
N GLN A 166 -6.58 23.88 17.90
CA GLN A 166 -7.92 23.31 17.99
C GLN A 166 -8.56 23.08 16.62
N GLY A 167 -8.28 23.93 15.62
CA GLY A 167 -8.74 23.73 14.25
C GLY A 167 -8.19 22.45 13.63
N VAL A 168 -6.90 22.17 13.85
CA VAL A 168 -6.25 20.92 13.42
C VAL A 168 -6.88 19.71 14.08
N ILE A 169 -7.10 19.76 15.41
CA ILE A 169 -7.73 18.67 16.17
C ILE A 169 -9.14 18.40 15.66
N ASN A 170 -9.94 19.47 15.48
CA ASN A 170 -11.31 19.34 14.99
C ASN A 170 -11.36 18.71 13.60
N PHE A 171 -10.42 19.09 12.71
CA PHE A 171 -10.33 18.49 11.38
C PHE A 171 -9.99 16.99 11.45
N ALA A 172 -9.02 16.61 12.28
CA ALA A 172 -8.63 15.21 12.46
C ALA A 172 -9.77 14.37 13.05
N VAL A 173 -10.39 14.83 14.14
CA VAL A 173 -11.52 14.13 14.79
C VAL A 173 -12.68 13.98 13.83
N ARG A 174 -13.04 15.04 13.09
CA ARG A 174 -14.10 14.98 12.08
C ARG A 174 -13.78 13.98 10.98
N THR A 175 -12.53 13.93 10.51
CA THR A 175 -12.11 12.96 9.49
C THR A 175 -12.27 11.52 9.98
N ILE A 176 -11.93 11.26 11.24
CA ILE A 176 -12.09 9.94 11.87
C ILE A 176 -13.57 9.59 12.01
N ASP A 177 -14.39 10.54 12.49
CA ASP A 177 -15.84 10.35 12.66
C ASP A 177 -16.52 10.06 11.32
N GLU A 178 -16.21 10.83 10.27
CA GLU A 178 -16.72 10.63 8.91
C GLU A 178 -16.26 9.31 8.25
N ALA A 179 -15.21 8.67 8.77
CA ALA A 179 -14.78 7.35 8.29
C ALA A 179 -15.64 6.19 8.84
N TRP A 180 -16.52 6.45 9.84
CA TRP A 180 -17.61 5.57 10.32
C TRP A 180 -17.27 4.09 10.57
N GLY A 181 -16.01 3.76 10.92
CA GLY A 181 -15.62 2.37 11.20
C GLY A 181 -15.68 1.44 9.97
N ILE A 182 -15.63 1.98 8.75
CA ILE A 182 -15.59 1.21 7.49
C ILE A 182 -14.26 0.41 7.35
N TYR A 183 -13.32 0.59 8.30
CA TYR A 183 -12.02 -0.08 8.36
C TYR A 183 -11.86 -0.88 9.64
N VAL A 184 -11.07 -1.94 9.53
CA VAL A 184 -10.65 -2.74 10.69
C VAL A 184 -9.56 -2.04 11.51
N HIS A 185 -8.97 -0.94 11.01
CA HIS A 185 -8.05 -0.05 11.75
C HIS A 185 -7.99 1.33 11.08
N ALA A 186 -8.03 2.43 11.86
CA ALA A 186 -7.75 3.78 11.38
C ALA A 186 -6.28 4.13 11.64
N THR A 187 -5.52 4.47 10.59
CA THR A 187 -4.14 4.98 10.71
C THR A 187 -4.14 6.44 10.30
N ALA A 188 -3.75 7.34 11.21
CA ALA A 188 -3.71 8.78 10.94
C ALA A 188 -2.27 9.21 10.63
N GLY A 189 -2.06 9.78 9.44
CA GLY A 189 -0.85 10.52 9.09
C GLY A 189 -1.20 12.00 8.91
N SER A 190 -0.43 12.91 9.50
CA SER A 190 -0.56 14.35 9.28
C SER A 190 0.72 14.90 8.68
N GLY A 191 0.57 15.72 7.63
CA GLY A 191 1.62 16.57 7.09
C GLY A 191 1.18 18.01 7.21
N THR A 192 1.93 18.82 7.96
CA THR A 192 1.74 20.27 8.02
C THR A 192 2.82 20.92 7.16
N GLY A 193 2.40 21.74 6.20
CA GLY A 193 3.31 22.64 5.47
C GLY A 193 3.71 23.86 6.28
#